data_AF-A0A8T0PZ69-F1
#
_entry.id   AF-A0A8T0PZ69-F1
#
_cell.length_a   1.000
_cell.length_b   1.000
_cell.length_c   1.000
_cell.angle_alpha   90.00
_cell.angle_beta   90.00
_cell.angle_gamma   90.00
#
_symmetry.space_group_name_H-M   'P 1'
#
loop_
_entity.id
_entity.type
_entity.pdbx_description
1 polymer ?
#
loop_
_entity_poly.entity_id
_entity_poly.type
_entity_poly.pdbx_seq_one_letter_code
_entity_poly.pdbx_strand_id
1 'polypeptide(L)'
;METLGKRKRGGDACSSGGGDDAFSSGGGDRLSALPDHLLHEIMSRMKARQMVQTCALSRRWRHLWPKVPCLDIDRREFFDTDQEKFDDFIYFLLRKVSVAHLDAFRLHDAITSNASAWIRRAIMDSAQAPPPASEGPTSSGSWRIRRLHLSGLRLDGPFAEHVRSRCPSLEDLELRTCTCRFRAIASGSLESLALVRCEGLGPGFSEISSPTLKSLVVDGGSSDVASPFVVRAPALARLFLVVSPYNFPAGVSFGDEMPSLARASIHLKERETLAKRAHLRSHLFKILGSVSNVTSLELNGFNVTVKAGEESTEFPEFSNLTTLELDQCGLGHDHHVSGHILRNSPNLEKLTLTLSKSCSMVPVGEPPSYPEFKNMRALTLHNYDANEDFKTLGRFLQSSPILEKLTLQCCKFSKDTRKKKGISKMKNIDDPTNLMDVRFKV
;
A
#
# COMPACT_ATOMS: atom_id res chain seq x y z
N MET A 1 -63.49 32.42 4.97
CA MET A 1 -63.64 31.69 6.24
C MET A 1 -62.29 31.72 6.93
N GLU A 2 -61.92 32.84 7.59
CA GLU A 2 -62.26 33.19 8.99
C GLU A 2 -61.70 32.13 9.96
N THR A 3 -60.85 32.40 10.97
CA THR A 3 -60.53 33.58 11.80
C THR A 3 -59.05 33.43 12.29
N LEU A 4 -58.16 34.42 12.49
CA LEU A 4 -58.13 35.65 13.31
C LEU A 4 -58.25 35.44 14.83
N GLY A 5 -57.16 35.71 15.56
CA GLY A 5 -57.18 35.78 17.04
C GLY A 5 -55.84 36.22 17.67
N LYS A 6 -55.64 37.53 17.81
CA LYS A 6 -54.54 38.18 18.54
C LYS A 6 -54.79 38.20 20.06
N ARG A 7 -53.68 38.06 20.82
CA ARG A 7 -53.28 38.72 22.09
C ARG A 7 -54.22 38.70 23.32
N LYS A 8 -53.62 38.39 24.49
CA LYS A 8 -53.90 39.09 25.76
C LYS A 8 -52.61 39.22 26.61
N ARG A 9 -52.34 40.44 27.08
CA ARG A 9 -51.33 40.83 28.10
C ARG A 9 -52.06 41.14 29.42
N GLY A 10 -51.34 41.02 30.54
CA GLY A 10 -51.67 41.55 31.88
C GLY A 10 -52.11 40.45 32.85
N GLY A 11 -51.62 40.34 34.09
CA GLY A 11 -50.78 41.22 34.91
C GLY A 11 -50.39 40.51 36.21
N ASP A 12 -49.68 41.25 37.06
CA ASP A 12 -48.80 40.84 38.16
C ASP A 12 -49.42 40.12 39.37
N ALA A 13 -48.60 39.30 40.04
CA ALA A 13 -48.59 39.17 41.51
C ALA A 13 -47.23 38.64 41.99
N CYS A 14 -46.49 39.46 42.75
CA CYS A 14 -45.37 39.04 43.58
C CYS A 14 -45.89 38.27 44.80
N SER A 15 -45.27 37.14 45.14
CA SER A 15 -45.07 36.70 46.51
C SER A 15 -43.87 35.75 46.62
N SER A 16 -43.11 35.98 47.67
CA SER A 16 -41.77 35.53 48.02
C SER A 16 -41.68 34.09 48.51
N GLY A 17 -40.50 33.48 48.37
CA GLY A 17 -39.95 32.58 49.40
C GLY A 17 -39.22 31.34 48.89
N GLY A 18 -37.94 31.20 49.28
CA GLY A 18 -37.15 29.95 49.31
C GLY A 18 -36.76 29.40 47.94
N GLY A 19 -35.50 29.33 47.51
CA GLY A 19 -34.35 28.91 48.29
C GLY A 19 -34.26 27.39 48.35
N ASP A 20 -34.28 26.72 47.20
CA ASP A 20 -33.88 25.32 47.06
C ASP A 20 -32.96 25.21 45.84
N ASP A 21 -31.77 24.69 46.11
CA ASP A 21 -30.66 24.48 45.19
C ASP A 21 -31.06 23.59 44.01
N ALA A 22 -31.59 24.21 42.96
CA ALA A 22 -31.50 23.64 41.63
C ALA A 22 -30.02 23.71 41.23
N PHE A 23 -29.27 22.64 41.50
CA PHE A 23 -28.13 22.27 40.68
C PHE A 23 -28.63 22.33 39.24
N SER A 24 -28.39 23.48 38.60
CA SER A 24 -28.38 23.58 37.16
C SER A 24 -27.29 22.62 36.75
N SER A 25 -27.68 21.37 36.49
CA SER A 25 -26.94 20.47 35.63
C SER A 25 -27.02 21.10 34.25
N GLY A 26 -26.33 22.24 34.10
CA GLY A 26 -25.80 22.72 32.86
C GLY A 26 -24.82 21.66 32.42
N GLY A 27 -25.36 20.57 31.87
CA GLY A 27 -24.66 19.71 30.94
C GLY A 27 -24.34 20.56 29.73
N GLY A 28 -23.42 21.52 29.91
CA GLY A 28 -22.86 22.31 28.84
C GLY A 28 -22.37 21.33 27.80
N ASP A 29 -22.76 21.57 26.55
CA ASP A 29 -22.40 20.74 25.42
C ASP A 29 -20.86 20.57 25.41
N ARG A 30 -20.40 19.42 25.91
CA ARG A 30 -18.97 19.14 26.11
C ARG A 30 -18.23 19.13 24.77
N LEU A 31 -18.94 18.87 23.67
CA LEU A 31 -18.40 18.96 22.31
C LEU A 31 -18.22 20.41 21.88
N SER A 32 -19.09 21.33 22.31
CA SER A 32 -18.91 22.78 22.10
C SER A 32 -17.81 23.40 22.96
N ALA A 33 -17.37 22.73 24.03
CA ALA A 33 -16.29 23.19 24.89
C ALA A 33 -14.88 22.84 24.35
N LEU A 34 -14.77 21.87 23.43
CA LEU A 34 -13.49 21.50 22.81
C LEU A 34 -12.95 22.65 21.96
N PRO A 35 -11.63 22.87 21.86
CA PRO A 35 -11.03 23.81 20.90
C PRO A 35 -11.25 23.41 19.43
N ASP A 36 -11.17 24.39 18.50
CA ASP A 36 -11.42 24.16 17.07
C ASP A 36 -10.48 23.10 16.46
N HIS A 37 -9.21 23.07 16.87
CA HIS A 37 -8.23 22.11 16.35
C HIS A 37 -8.60 20.65 16.68
N LEU A 38 -9.13 20.38 17.88
CA LEU A 38 -9.60 19.04 18.25
C LEU A 38 -10.87 18.66 17.49
N LEU A 39 -11.77 19.61 17.26
CA LEU A 39 -12.97 19.38 16.45
C LEU A 39 -12.60 19.07 14.99
N HIS A 40 -11.63 19.78 14.41
CA HIS A 40 -11.10 19.46 13.10
C HIS A 40 -10.47 18.07 13.04
N GLU A 41 -9.73 17.67 14.06
CA GLU A 41 -9.15 16.33 14.14
C GLU A 41 -10.23 15.25 14.22
N ILE A 42 -11.25 15.43 15.06
CA ILE A 42 -12.40 14.51 15.14
C ILE A 42 -13.08 14.41 13.78
N MET A 43 -13.46 15.54 13.16
CA MET A 43 -14.11 15.57 11.85
C MET A 43 -13.23 14.94 10.76
N SER A 44 -11.92 15.14 10.78
CA SER A 44 -10.99 14.60 9.77
C SER A 44 -10.93 13.06 9.73
N ARG A 45 -11.39 12.40 10.80
CA ARG A 45 -11.49 10.94 10.91
C ARG A 45 -12.88 10.42 10.52
N MET A 46 -13.83 11.31 10.23
CA MET A 46 -15.19 10.97 9.86
C MET A 46 -15.37 11.00 8.35
N LYS A 47 -16.29 10.17 7.86
CA LYS A 47 -16.77 10.25 6.47
C LYS A 47 -17.68 11.47 6.30
N ALA A 48 -17.75 11.99 5.09
CA ALA A 48 -18.41 13.27 4.80
C ALA A 48 -19.91 13.25 5.15
N ARG A 49 -20.62 12.12 4.97
CA ARG A 49 -22.03 11.99 5.37
C ARG A 49 -22.19 12.19 6.88
N GLN A 50 -21.36 11.47 7.66
CA GLN A 50 -21.37 11.52 9.12
C GLN A 50 -20.96 12.90 9.64
N MET A 51 -19.95 13.52 9.02
CA MET A 51 -19.50 14.86 9.32
C MET A 51 -20.63 15.89 9.16
N VAL A 52 -21.37 15.84 8.05
CA VAL A 52 -22.51 16.74 7.82
C VAL A 52 -23.66 16.44 8.79
N GLN A 53 -23.94 15.17 9.09
CA GLN A 53 -25.00 14.80 10.06
C GLN A 53 -24.70 15.28 11.48
N THR A 54 -23.45 15.17 11.92
CA THR A 54 -23.02 15.63 13.26
C THR A 54 -23.06 17.15 13.41
N CYS A 55 -23.18 17.91 12.31
CA CYS A 55 -23.47 19.34 12.37
C CYS A 55 -24.86 19.69 12.93
N ALA A 56 -25.74 18.69 13.14
CA ALA A 56 -26.98 18.86 13.90
C ALA A 56 -26.72 18.98 15.42
N LEU A 57 -25.61 18.41 15.91
CA LEU A 57 -25.29 18.36 17.34
C LEU A 57 -24.81 19.71 17.86
N SER A 58 -24.16 20.53 17.03
CA SER A 58 -23.67 21.85 17.43
C SER A 58 -23.62 22.82 16.25
N ARG A 59 -24.06 24.07 16.47
CA ARG A 59 -23.98 25.13 15.45
C ARG A 59 -22.53 25.42 15.05
N ARG A 60 -21.58 25.25 15.96
CA ARG A 60 -20.16 25.51 15.70
C ARG A 60 -19.60 24.54 14.67
N TRP A 61 -20.03 23.29 14.67
CA TRP A 61 -19.59 22.27 13.73
C TRP A 61 -19.94 22.64 12.28
N ARG A 62 -21.09 23.30 12.07
CA ARG A 62 -21.52 23.82 10.74
C ARG A 62 -20.53 24.80 10.13
N HIS A 63 -19.78 25.54 10.96
CA HIS A 63 -18.82 26.54 10.52
C HIS A 63 -17.39 25.98 10.40
N LEU A 64 -17.11 24.85 11.06
CA LEU A 64 -15.79 24.22 11.07
C LEU A 64 -15.61 23.18 9.97
N TRP A 65 -16.64 22.36 9.70
CA TRP A 65 -16.53 21.31 8.69
C TRP A 65 -16.08 21.81 7.30
N PRO A 66 -16.40 23.03 6.83
CA PRO A 66 -15.91 23.53 5.54
C PRO A 66 -14.39 23.72 5.47
N LYS A 67 -13.70 23.84 6.62
CA LYS A 67 -12.24 24.06 6.71
C LYS A 67 -11.50 22.80 7.19
N VAL A 68 -12.11 21.63 7.10
CA VAL A 68 -11.46 20.38 7.51
C VAL A 68 -10.27 20.06 6.61
N PRO A 69 -9.18 19.54 7.19
CA PRO A 69 -7.99 19.18 6.42
C PRO A 69 -8.16 17.88 5.64
N CYS A 70 -9.14 17.05 5.98
CA CYS A 70 -9.40 15.77 5.33
C CYS A 70 -10.88 15.65 4.96
N LEU A 71 -11.15 15.29 3.72
CA LEU A 71 -12.49 14.99 3.23
C LEU A 71 -12.51 13.55 2.70
N ASP A 72 -13.29 12.69 3.36
CA ASP A 72 -13.44 11.27 3.02
C ASP A 72 -14.87 10.97 2.58
N ILE A 73 -15.04 10.58 1.32
CA ILE A 73 -16.32 10.31 0.69
C ILE A 73 -16.37 8.84 0.31
N ASP A 74 -17.34 8.11 0.86
CA ASP A 74 -17.55 6.69 0.56
C ASP A 74 -18.99 6.45 0.09
N ARG A 75 -19.14 6.02 -1.17
CA ARG A 75 -20.45 5.70 -1.78
C ARG A 75 -21.21 4.64 -0.99
N ARG A 76 -20.52 3.78 -0.24
CA ARG A 76 -21.12 2.76 0.62
C ARG A 76 -21.98 3.34 1.74
N GLU A 77 -21.77 4.60 2.12
CA GLU A 77 -22.67 5.27 3.08
C GLU A 77 -24.01 5.66 2.45
N PHE A 78 -24.20 5.46 1.16
CA PHE A 78 -25.36 5.93 0.39
C PHE A 78 -26.06 4.79 -0.36
N PHE A 79 -25.93 3.53 0.08
CA PHE A 79 -26.53 2.38 -0.61
C PHE A 79 -28.05 2.50 -0.80
N ASP A 80 -28.76 3.11 0.15
CA ASP A 80 -30.21 3.32 0.08
C ASP A 80 -30.60 4.61 -0.67
N THR A 81 -29.64 5.27 -1.32
CA THR A 81 -29.80 6.59 -1.92
C THR A 81 -29.55 6.52 -3.43
N ASP A 82 -30.53 7.01 -4.19
CA ASP A 82 -30.45 7.15 -5.64
C ASP A 82 -29.23 7.97 -6.06
N GLN A 83 -28.73 7.73 -7.27
CA GLN A 83 -27.52 8.36 -7.77
C GLN A 83 -27.59 9.89 -7.79
N GLU A 84 -28.74 10.47 -8.15
CA GLU A 84 -28.93 11.93 -8.21
C GLU A 84 -28.73 12.60 -6.84
N LYS A 85 -29.28 12.01 -5.79
CA LYS A 85 -29.13 12.52 -4.41
C LYS A 85 -27.69 12.43 -3.91
N PHE A 86 -26.97 11.40 -4.34
CA PHE A 86 -25.54 11.29 -4.07
C PHE A 86 -24.77 12.40 -4.80
N ASP A 87 -25.02 12.59 -6.09
CA ASP A 87 -24.41 13.66 -6.89
C ASP A 87 -24.68 15.03 -6.25
N ASP A 88 -25.93 15.34 -5.90
CA ASP A 88 -26.31 16.58 -5.22
C ASP A 88 -25.56 16.80 -3.91
N PHE A 89 -25.40 15.73 -3.13
CA PHE A 89 -24.64 15.77 -1.88
C PHE A 89 -23.15 16.07 -2.14
N ILE A 90 -22.53 15.45 -3.14
CA ILE A 90 -21.15 15.73 -3.54
C ILE A 90 -21.00 17.18 -4.02
N TYR A 91 -21.91 17.66 -4.86
CA TYR A 91 -21.91 19.05 -5.32
C TYR A 91 -22.04 20.03 -4.15
N PHE A 92 -22.92 19.75 -3.19
CA PHE A 92 -23.06 20.53 -1.98
C PHE A 92 -21.76 20.56 -1.17
N LEU A 93 -21.11 19.41 -0.96
CA LEU A 93 -19.85 19.31 -0.22
C LEU A 93 -18.74 20.11 -0.90
N LEU A 94 -18.47 19.84 -2.18
CA LEU A 94 -17.37 20.46 -2.92
C LEU A 94 -17.53 21.97 -3.05
N ARG A 95 -18.77 22.49 -3.08
CA ARG A 95 -19.04 23.93 -3.10
C ARG A 95 -18.77 24.62 -1.75
N LYS A 96 -18.83 23.87 -0.65
CA LYS A 96 -18.65 24.42 0.70
C LYS A 96 -17.23 24.25 1.21
N VAL A 97 -16.57 23.16 0.86
CA VAL A 97 -15.22 22.86 1.33
C VAL A 97 -14.21 23.87 0.78
N SER A 98 -13.39 24.40 1.67
CA SER A 98 -12.29 25.29 1.33
C SER A 98 -11.11 24.45 0.85
N VAL A 99 -10.88 24.42 -0.46
CA VAL A 99 -9.74 23.73 -1.10
C VAL A 99 -8.39 24.23 -0.54
N ALA A 100 -8.32 25.47 -0.06
CA ALA A 100 -7.10 26.04 0.53
C ALA A 100 -6.67 25.36 1.86
N HIS A 101 -7.62 24.74 2.57
CA HIS A 101 -7.37 24.05 3.84
C HIS A 101 -7.30 22.53 3.68
N LEU A 102 -7.66 22.01 2.50
CA LEU A 102 -7.74 20.58 2.25
C LEU A 102 -6.35 20.01 1.98
N ASP A 103 -5.90 19.14 2.88
CA ASP A 103 -4.61 18.44 2.82
C ASP A 103 -4.78 17.02 2.27
N ALA A 104 -5.90 16.37 2.57
CA ALA A 104 -6.23 15.02 2.13
C ALA A 104 -7.64 14.94 1.51
N PHE A 105 -7.74 14.29 0.36
CA PHE A 105 -9.01 13.99 -0.29
C PHE A 105 -9.12 12.49 -0.59
N ARG A 106 -10.19 11.87 -0.10
CA ARG A 106 -10.48 10.45 -0.32
C ARG A 106 -11.84 10.28 -0.95
N LEU A 107 -11.88 9.53 -2.05
CA LEU A 107 -13.10 9.24 -2.77
C LEU A 107 -13.15 7.76 -3.11
N HIS A 108 -14.11 7.06 -2.50
CA HIS A 108 -14.39 5.65 -2.70
C HIS A 108 -15.74 5.50 -3.40
N ASP A 109 -15.70 5.26 -4.71
CA ASP A 109 -16.90 5.07 -5.52
C ASP A 109 -16.65 4.00 -6.58
N ALA A 110 -17.36 2.88 -6.48
CA ALA A 110 -17.16 1.73 -7.35
C ALA A 110 -18.03 1.74 -8.61
N ILE A 111 -18.86 2.78 -8.82
CA ILE A 111 -20.03 2.67 -9.71
C ILE A 111 -20.10 3.80 -10.74
N THR A 112 -19.64 5.01 -10.43
CA THR A 112 -20.06 6.19 -11.21
C THR A 112 -19.07 6.65 -12.29
N SER A 113 -19.63 7.15 -13.39
CA SER A 113 -18.88 7.75 -14.51
C SER A 113 -18.47 9.21 -14.25
N ASN A 114 -19.03 9.87 -13.23
CA ASN A 114 -18.91 11.31 -13.00
C ASN A 114 -17.75 11.71 -12.07
N ALA A 115 -17.02 10.74 -11.53
CA ALA A 115 -15.91 11.00 -10.63
C ALA A 115 -14.82 11.89 -11.24
N SER A 116 -14.55 11.78 -12.55
CA SER A 116 -13.64 12.68 -13.25
C SER A 116 -14.16 14.12 -13.25
N ALA A 117 -15.48 14.34 -13.34
CA ALA A 117 -16.10 15.65 -13.24
C ALA A 117 -16.04 16.20 -11.81
N TRP A 118 -16.20 15.38 -10.77
CA TRP A 118 -16.04 15.82 -9.38
C TRP A 118 -14.61 16.15 -9.03
N ILE A 119 -13.66 15.30 -9.45
CA ILE A 119 -12.23 15.56 -9.31
C ILE A 119 -11.90 16.84 -10.06
N ARG A 120 -12.33 16.98 -11.32
CA ARG A 120 -12.16 18.21 -12.09
C ARG A 120 -12.80 19.42 -11.44
N ARG A 121 -13.99 19.32 -10.86
CA ARG A 121 -14.70 20.47 -10.29
C ARG A 121 -14.11 20.88 -8.95
N ALA A 122 -13.71 19.91 -8.12
CA ALA A 122 -12.81 20.17 -7.02
C ALA A 122 -11.55 20.89 -7.56
N ILE A 123 -10.96 20.38 -8.65
CA ILE A 123 -9.70 20.89 -9.24
C ILE A 123 -9.82 22.29 -9.83
N MET A 124 -10.92 22.60 -10.53
CA MET A 124 -11.07 23.78 -11.37
C MET A 124 -11.91 24.89 -10.74
N ASP A 125 -12.87 24.58 -9.86
CA ASP A 125 -13.93 25.52 -9.45
C ASP A 125 -13.63 26.23 -8.12
N SER A 126 -12.37 26.21 -7.66
CA SER A 126 -11.93 27.09 -6.56
C SER A 126 -11.75 28.56 -7.01
N ALA A 127 -11.84 28.84 -8.31
CA ALA A 127 -11.93 30.18 -8.85
C ALA A 127 -13.40 30.59 -9.03
N GLN A 128 -13.79 31.64 -8.34
CA GLN A 128 -15.09 32.28 -8.42
C GLN A 128 -15.30 32.83 -9.85
N ALA A 129 -16.33 32.34 -10.54
CA ALA A 129 -16.86 32.79 -11.85
C ALA A 129 -15.89 32.74 -13.07
N PRO A 130 -16.40 32.40 -14.27
CA PRO A 130 -15.59 32.45 -15.48
C PRO A 130 -15.18 33.91 -15.80
N PRO A 131 -13.90 34.20 -16.10
CA PRO A 131 -13.51 35.51 -16.60
C PRO A 131 -14.10 35.72 -18.00
N PRO A 132 -14.43 36.98 -18.37
CA PRO A 132 -14.91 37.31 -19.71
C PRO A 132 -13.90 36.87 -20.77
N ALA A 133 -14.43 36.47 -21.92
CA ALA A 133 -13.70 35.86 -23.03
C ALA A 133 -12.69 36.83 -23.68
N SER A 134 -11.53 37.06 -23.05
CA SER A 134 -10.36 37.62 -23.75
C SER A 134 -9.01 37.38 -23.07
N GLU A 135 -8.88 36.46 -22.12
CA GLU A 135 -7.57 36.16 -21.50
C GLU A 135 -7.25 34.66 -21.56
N GLY A 136 -5.99 34.34 -21.87
CA GLY A 136 -5.48 32.97 -22.01
C GLY A 136 -5.66 32.12 -20.74
N PRO A 137 -5.17 30.86 -20.71
CA PRO A 137 -5.41 29.96 -19.58
C PRO A 137 -4.76 30.51 -18.32
N THR A 138 -5.55 31.23 -17.51
CA THR A 138 -5.10 31.83 -16.27
C THR A 138 -4.79 30.73 -15.27
N SER A 139 -3.50 30.62 -14.98
CA SER A 139 -2.93 29.86 -13.88
C SER A 139 -3.30 30.54 -12.57
N SER A 140 -4.23 29.98 -11.78
CA SER A 140 -4.26 30.16 -10.32
C SER A 140 -5.36 29.34 -9.67
N GLY A 141 -4.96 28.19 -9.18
CA GLY A 141 -5.74 27.33 -8.31
C GLY A 141 -4.82 26.21 -7.85
N SER A 142 -3.68 26.57 -7.26
CA SER A 142 -2.70 25.60 -6.78
C SER A 142 -3.35 24.76 -5.69
N TRP A 143 -3.57 23.48 -5.99
CA TRP A 143 -3.98 22.51 -4.99
C TRP A 143 -2.89 22.36 -3.95
N ARG A 144 -3.24 22.56 -2.67
CA ARG A 144 -2.36 22.26 -1.52
C ARG A 144 -2.52 20.82 -1.02
N ILE A 145 -3.37 20.03 -1.67
CA ILE A 145 -3.60 18.63 -1.32
C ILE A 145 -2.28 17.89 -1.42
N ARG A 146 -1.86 17.30 -0.29
CA ARG A 146 -0.70 16.43 -0.21
C ARG A 146 -1.07 14.98 -0.45
N ARG A 147 -2.30 14.58 -0.12
CA ARG A 147 -2.73 13.17 -0.14
C ARG A 147 -4.02 12.99 -0.92
N LEU A 148 -3.97 12.17 -1.97
CA LEU A 148 -5.11 11.88 -2.84
C LEU A 148 -5.35 10.37 -2.91
N HIS A 149 -6.49 9.91 -2.38
CA HIS A 149 -6.84 8.49 -2.35
C HIS A 149 -8.13 8.28 -3.14
N LEU A 150 -8.04 7.56 -4.24
CA LEU A 150 -9.16 7.33 -5.15
C LEU A 150 -9.40 5.83 -5.26
N SER A 151 -10.64 5.38 -5.10
CA SER A 151 -11.00 3.98 -5.22
C SER A 151 -12.21 3.76 -6.11
N GLY A 152 -12.09 2.85 -7.08
CA GLY A 152 -13.19 2.44 -7.96
C GLY A 152 -13.48 3.39 -9.12
N LEU A 153 -12.63 4.39 -9.35
CA LEU A 153 -12.91 5.48 -10.28
C LEU A 153 -12.41 5.20 -11.69
N ARG A 154 -13.10 5.75 -12.69
CA ARG A 154 -12.59 5.84 -14.06
C ARG A 154 -11.83 7.16 -14.25
N LEU A 155 -10.54 7.05 -14.54
CA LEU A 155 -9.61 8.17 -14.68
C LEU A 155 -9.16 8.31 -16.13
N ASP A 156 -9.04 9.54 -16.62
CA ASP A 156 -8.79 9.86 -18.03
C ASP A 156 -7.49 10.66 -18.24
N GLY A 157 -7.09 10.89 -19.50
CA GLY A 157 -5.93 11.72 -19.85
C GLY A 157 -5.88 13.07 -19.13
N PRO A 158 -6.99 13.82 -19.10
CA PRO A 158 -7.07 15.06 -18.35
C PRO A 158 -6.71 14.90 -16.87
N PHE A 159 -7.16 13.86 -16.17
CA PHE A 159 -6.73 13.62 -14.78
C PHE A 159 -5.20 13.56 -14.65
N ALA A 160 -4.52 12.84 -15.53
CA ALA A 160 -3.05 12.74 -15.52
C ALA A 160 -2.37 14.11 -15.76
N GLU A 161 -2.90 14.92 -16.67
CA GLU A 161 -2.39 16.29 -16.91
C GLU A 161 -2.60 17.22 -15.70
N HIS A 162 -3.69 17.06 -14.96
CA HIS A 162 -3.91 17.83 -13.74
C HIS A 162 -2.92 17.42 -12.64
N VAL A 163 -2.65 16.12 -12.47
CA VAL A 163 -1.61 15.64 -11.54
C VAL A 163 -0.25 16.24 -11.91
N ARG A 164 0.07 16.31 -13.21
CA ARG A 164 1.32 16.88 -13.72
C ARG A 164 1.47 18.38 -13.50
N SER A 165 0.41 19.15 -13.73
CA SER A 165 0.51 20.62 -13.87
C SER A 165 -0.19 21.44 -12.77
N ARG A 166 -1.15 20.85 -12.06
CA ARG A 166 -2.04 21.58 -11.11
C ARG A 166 -1.90 21.12 -9.66
N CYS A 167 -1.14 20.06 -9.39
CA CYS A 167 -0.95 19.48 -8.05
C CYS A 167 0.51 19.60 -7.55
N PRO A 168 1.07 20.81 -7.38
CA PRO A 168 2.49 20.99 -7.05
C PRO A 168 2.87 20.53 -5.63
N SER A 169 1.90 20.28 -4.76
CA SER A 169 2.14 19.82 -3.38
C SER A 169 1.72 18.37 -3.13
N LEU A 170 1.32 17.62 -4.17
CA LEU A 170 0.85 16.25 -4.01
C LEU A 170 2.03 15.31 -3.71
N GLU A 171 2.05 14.75 -2.51
CA GLU A 171 3.11 13.87 -2.00
C GLU A 171 2.69 12.39 -2.04
N ASP A 172 1.41 12.08 -1.83
CA ASP A 172 0.88 10.72 -1.80
C ASP A 172 -0.32 10.57 -2.72
N LEU A 173 -0.22 9.64 -3.67
CA LEU A 173 -1.28 9.29 -4.61
C LEU A 173 -1.56 7.80 -4.53
N GLU A 174 -2.77 7.46 -4.11
CA GLU A 174 -3.23 6.09 -4.00
C GLU A 174 -4.45 5.88 -4.91
N LEU A 175 -4.31 4.99 -5.88
CA LEU A 175 -5.37 4.57 -6.79
C LEU A 175 -5.68 3.10 -6.50
N ARG A 176 -6.90 2.80 -6.06
CA ARG A 176 -7.36 1.43 -5.78
C ARG A 176 -8.51 1.03 -6.70
N THR A 177 -8.42 -0.11 -7.37
CA THR A 177 -9.50 -0.62 -8.25
C THR A 177 -10.00 0.40 -9.26
N CYS A 178 -9.14 1.33 -9.70
CA CYS A 178 -9.48 2.38 -10.65
C CYS A 178 -9.25 1.91 -12.09
N THR A 179 -10.08 2.37 -13.03
CA THR A 179 -9.84 2.20 -14.47
C THR A 179 -9.04 3.38 -15.01
N CYS A 180 -7.76 3.19 -15.31
CA CYS A 180 -6.89 4.24 -15.83
C CYS A 180 -6.93 4.27 -17.37
N ARG A 181 -7.23 5.43 -17.98
CA ARG A 181 -7.27 5.64 -19.45
C ARG A 181 -6.35 6.77 -19.87
N PHE A 182 -5.10 6.67 -19.46
CA PHE A 182 -4.04 7.64 -19.76
C PHE A 182 -2.70 6.90 -19.88
N ARG A 183 -1.71 7.55 -20.52
CA ARG A 183 -0.43 6.89 -20.82
C ARG A 183 0.63 6.95 -19.74
N ALA A 184 0.64 8.02 -18.98
CA ALA A 184 1.68 8.23 -17.98
C ALA A 184 1.13 8.96 -16.77
N ILE A 185 1.73 8.70 -15.61
CA ILE A 185 1.62 9.57 -14.44
C ILE A 185 2.95 10.29 -14.32
N ALA A 186 2.90 11.61 -14.49
CA ALA A 186 4.03 12.48 -14.29
C ALA A 186 3.72 13.44 -13.13
N SER A 187 4.64 13.56 -12.18
CA SER A 187 4.52 14.54 -11.09
C SER A 187 5.89 15.00 -10.59
N GLY A 188 6.04 16.30 -10.34
CA GLY A 188 7.26 16.90 -9.80
C GLY A 188 7.38 16.89 -8.28
N SER A 189 6.33 16.46 -7.56
CA SER A 189 6.21 16.56 -6.10
C SER A 189 5.89 15.24 -5.40
N LEU A 190 5.51 14.22 -6.17
CA LEU A 190 5.05 12.95 -5.63
C LEU A 190 6.17 12.18 -4.93
N GLU A 191 5.94 11.75 -3.69
CA GLU A 191 6.88 10.94 -2.90
C GLU A 191 6.42 9.48 -2.75
N SER A 192 5.12 9.24 -2.79
CA SER A 192 4.47 7.93 -2.65
C SER A 192 3.41 7.73 -3.74
N LEU A 193 3.49 6.61 -4.45
CA LEU A 193 2.52 6.20 -5.44
C LEU A 193 2.10 4.76 -5.22
N ALA A 194 0.80 4.53 -5.06
CA ALA A 194 0.23 3.19 -4.95
C ALA A 194 -0.85 2.97 -6.02
N LEU A 195 -0.63 1.98 -6.88
CA LEU A 195 -1.58 1.49 -7.88
C LEU A 195 -2.02 0.09 -7.47
N VAL A 196 -3.22 -0.05 -6.90
CA VAL A 196 -3.68 -1.30 -6.30
C VAL A 196 -4.90 -1.84 -7.00
N ARG A 197 -4.76 -2.97 -7.68
CA ARG A 197 -5.79 -3.65 -8.49
C ARG A 197 -6.41 -2.74 -9.55
N CYS A 198 -5.63 -1.82 -10.12
CA CYS A 198 -6.11 -0.92 -11.17
C CYS A 198 -6.29 -1.66 -12.51
N GLU A 199 -7.41 -1.42 -13.16
CA GLU A 199 -7.72 -1.93 -14.49
C GLU A 199 -7.36 -0.89 -15.56
N GLY A 200 -7.12 -1.31 -16.79
CA GLY A 200 -6.77 -0.38 -17.86
C GLY A 200 -5.31 0.11 -17.84
N LEU A 201 -4.41 -0.60 -17.15
CA LEU A 201 -2.96 -0.47 -17.40
C LEU A 201 -2.54 -0.99 -18.81
N GLY A 202 -3.50 -1.11 -19.72
CA GLY A 202 -3.39 -1.59 -21.10
C GLY A 202 -3.38 -0.42 -22.09
N PRO A 203 -3.37 -0.71 -23.41
CA PRO A 203 -2.58 -0.05 -24.47
C PRO A 203 -2.53 1.48 -24.35
N GLY A 204 -1.70 1.95 -23.44
CA GLY A 204 -1.88 3.27 -22.87
C GLY A 204 -0.91 3.48 -21.74
N PHE A 205 -1.23 3.00 -20.54
CA PHE A 205 -0.44 3.28 -19.35
C PHE A 205 0.88 2.51 -19.34
N SER A 206 1.96 3.19 -19.67
CA SER A 206 3.29 2.58 -19.83
C SER A 206 4.37 3.27 -19.02
N GLU A 207 4.10 4.46 -18.45
CA GLU A 207 5.17 5.27 -17.86
C GLU A 207 4.78 5.91 -16.53
N ILE A 208 5.67 5.78 -15.54
CA ILE A 208 5.66 6.58 -14.33
C ILE A 208 6.92 7.45 -14.35
N SER A 209 6.74 8.77 -14.22
CA SER A 209 7.85 9.72 -14.21
C SER A 209 7.72 10.66 -13.01
N SER A 210 8.64 10.57 -12.07
CA SER A 210 8.67 11.49 -10.95
C SER A 210 10.06 11.54 -10.30
N PRO A 211 10.70 12.72 -10.25
CA PRO A 211 12.04 12.84 -9.69
C PRO A 211 12.07 12.70 -8.16
N THR A 212 10.96 12.92 -7.46
CA THR A 212 10.87 12.92 -5.99
C THR A 212 10.31 11.62 -5.41
N LEU A 213 9.89 10.67 -6.25
CA LEU A 213 9.21 9.47 -5.83
C LEU A 213 10.14 8.54 -5.05
N LYS A 214 9.81 8.29 -3.78
CA LYS A 214 10.59 7.45 -2.84
C LYS A 214 10.00 6.05 -2.70
N SER A 215 8.68 5.90 -2.89
CA SER A 215 7.96 4.64 -2.68
C SER A 215 6.97 4.39 -3.82
N LEU A 216 7.07 3.21 -4.44
CA LEU A 216 6.18 2.78 -5.52
C LEU A 216 5.59 1.41 -5.20
N VAL A 217 4.25 1.31 -5.22
CA VAL A 217 3.50 0.08 -5.07
C VAL A 217 2.68 -0.14 -6.33
N VAL A 218 2.85 -1.29 -6.99
CA VAL A 218 2.04 -1.68 -8.14
C VAL A 218 1.51 -3.09 -7.93
N ASP A 219 0.24 -3.19 -7.57
CA ASP A 219 -0.50 -4.46 -7.45
C ASP A 219 -1.47 -4.61 -8.62
N GLY A 220 -1.15 -5.49 -9.57
CA GLY A 220 -2.04 -5.81 -10.68
C GLY A 220 -2.02 -4.81 -11.84
N GLY A 221 -2.62 -5.23 -12.95
CA GLY A 221 -2.70 -4.54 -14.23
C GLY A 221 -3.00 -5.50 -15.36
N SER A 222 -3.58 -5.02 -16.46
CA SER A 222 -3.65 -5.77 -17.71
C SER A 222 -2.93 -4.90 -18.72
N SER A 223 -1.72 -5.29 -19.11
CA SER A 223 -0.90 -4.53 -20.07
C SER A 223 -0.88 -5.22 -21.41
N ASP A 224 -0.76 -4.43 -22.48
CA ASP A 224 -0.56 -4.94 -23.84
C ASP A 224 0.76 -5.74 -23.91
N VAL A 225 0.79 -6.75 -24.77
CA VAL A 225 1.92 -7.69 -24.92
C VAL A 225 3.18 -6.99 -25.46
N ALA A 226 3.03 -5.82 -26.09
CA ALA A 226 4.05 -5.22 -26.92
C ALA A 226 5.04 -4.24 -26.24
N SER A 227 4.73 -3.65 -25.07
CA SER A 227 5.57 -2.56 -24.50
C SER A 227 5.92 -2.75 -23.02
N PRO A 228 7.19 -2.53 -22.61
CA PRO A 228 7.60 -2.64 -21.21
C PRO A 228 6.99 -1.53 -20.37
N PHE A 229 6.82 -1.81 -19.07
CA PHE A 229 6.40 -0.81 -18.10
C PHE A 229 7.61 0.00 -17.65
N VAL A 230 7.61 1.29 -17.97
CA VAL A 230 8.74 2.19 -17.76
C VAL A 230 8.57 2.97 -16.48
N VAL A 231 9.56 2.91 -15.59
CA VAL A 231 9.61 3.71 -14.36
C VAL A 231 10.85 4.61 -14.38
N ARG A 232 10.61 5.93 -14.42
CA ARG A 232 11.63 6.99 -14.37
C ARG A 232 11.53 7.73 -13.05
N ALA A 233 12.16 7.16 -12.02
CA ALA A 233 12.13 7.68 -10.65
C ALA A 233 13.51 7.52 -9.99
N PRO A 234 14.44 8.48 -10.20
CA PRO A 234 15.81 8.37 -9.69
C PRO A 234 15.92 8.36 -8.15
N ALA A 235 14.95 8.93 -7.45
CA ALA A 235 14.89 8.95 -5.98
C ALA A 235 14.19 7.72 -5.36
N LEU A 236 13.82 6.72 -6.17
CA LEU A 236 13.03 5.58 -5.70
C LEU A 236 13.84 4.71 -4.74
N ALA A 237 13.39 4.62 -3.48
CA ALA A 237 14.05 3.85 -2.43
C ALA A 237 13.37 2.50 -2.16
N ARG A 238 12.05 2.44 -2.38
CA ARG A 238 11.22 1.25 -2.14
C ARG A 238 10.33 0.94 -3.33
N LEU A 239 10.41 -0.29 -3.79
CA LEU A 239 9.58 -0.82 -4.87
C LEU A 239 8.80 -2.04 -4.36
N PHE A 240 7.49 -2.08 -4.61
CA PHE A 240 6.65 -3.23 -4.35
C PHE A 240 5.87 -3.57 -5.62
N LEU A 241 6.05 -4.78 -6.15
CA LEU A 241 5.41 -5.25 -7.37
C LEU A 241 4.66 -6.55 -7.11
N VAL A 242 3.35 -6.59 -7.40
CA VAL A 242 2.61 -7.84 -7.51
C VAL A 242 2.58 -8.26 -8.97
N VAL A 243 3.29 -9.33 -9.26
CA VAL A 243 3.44 -9.90 -10.60
C VAL A 243 2.39 -10.99 -10.80
N SER A 244 1.78 -10.97 -11.97
CA SER A 244 0.83 -11.94 -12.43
C SER A 244 1.08 -12.22 -13.92
N PRO A 245 0.53 -13.30 -14.45
CA PRO A 245 0.69 -13.68 -15.85
C PRO A 245 0.11 -12.67 -16.86
N TYR A 246 -0.76 -11.77 -16.37
CA TYR A 246 -1.48 -10.79 -17.17
C TYR A 246 -0.90 -9.38 -17.07
N ASN A 247 0.07 -9.14 -16.19
CA ASN A 247 0.75 -7.84 -16.08
C ASN A 247 2.22 -7.93 -16.48
N PHE A 248 2.73 -6.84 -17.05
CA PHE A 248 4.13 -6.67 -17.44
C PHE A 248 4.68 -7.76 -18.40
N PRO A 249 3.99 -8.12 -19.50
CA PRO A 249 4.46 -9.17 -20.41
C PRO A 249 5.78 -8.80 -21.11
N ALA A 250 6.06 -7.52 -21.30
CA ALA A 250 7.35 -7.07 -21.83
C ALA A 250 8.40 -6.81 -20.74
N GLY A 251 8.07 -7.05 -19.46
CA GLY A 251 8.91 -6.74 -18.29
C GLY A 251 8.74 -5.31 -17.76
N VAL A 252 9.54 -5.00 -16.74
CA VAL A 252 9.63 -3.66 -16.14
C VAL A 252 10.99 -3.07 -16.51
N SER A 253 10.98 -1.93 -17.18
CA SER A 253 12.17 -1.18 -17.52
C SER A 253 12.29 0.00 -16.57
N PHE A 254 13.31 -0.01 -15.74
CA PHE A 254 13.73 1.22 -15.09
C PHE A 254 14.49 2.05 -16.14
N GLY A 255 14.34 3.37 -16.13
CA GLY A 255 14.98 4.27 -17.10
C GLY A 255 16.52 4.28 -16.95
N ASP A 256 17.12 5.47 -16.97
CA ASP A 256 18.50 5.62 -16.50
C ASP A 256 18.59 5.02 -15.08
N GLU A 257 19.67 4.28 -14.81
CA GLU A 257 19.89 3.47 -13.60
C GLU A 257 19.25 4.10 -12.35
N MET A 258 18.61 3.30 -11.50
CA MET A 258 18.00 3.78 -10.25
C MET A 258 18.98 3.64 -9.08
N PRO A 259 19.90 4.60 -8.84
CA PRO A 259 20.97 4.45 -7.84
C PRO A 259 20.43 4.38 -6.42
N SER A 260 19.23 4.91 -6.18
CA SER A 260 18.65 5.02 -4.83
C SER A 260 17.86 3.78 -4.39
N LEU A 261 17.67 2.79 -5.27
CA LEU A 261 16.79 1.65 -4.97
C LEU A 261 17.44 0.72 -3.95
N ALA A 262 17.04 0.88 -2.69
CA ALA A 262 17.54 0.06 -1.59
C ALA A 262 16.75 -1.23 -1.42
N ARG A 263 15.41 -1.16 -1.51
CA ARG A 263 14.51 -2.29 -1.22
C ARG A 263 13.53 -2.57 -2.36
N ALA A 264 13.46 -3.83 -2.78
CA ALA A 264 12.44 -4.33 -3.69
C ALA A 264 11.68 -5.51 -3.08
N SER A 265 10.36 -5.51 -3.23
CA SER A 265 9.47 -6.61 -2.85
C SER A 265 8.69 -7.05 -4.07
N ILE A 266 8.83 -8.32 -4.47
CA ILE A 266 8.15 -8.88 -5.64
C ILE A 266 7.28 -10.04 -5.17
N HIS A 267 5.98 -9.95 -5.44
CA HIS A 267 4.97 -10.90 -4.98
C HIS A 267 4.30 -11.55 -6.17
N LEU A 268 4.30 -12.89 -6.25
CA LEU A 268 3.62 -13.61 -7.32
C LEU A 268 2.18 -13.95 -6.92
N LYS A 269 1.23 -13.50 -7.73
CA LYS A 269 -0.19 -13.80 -7.54
C LYS A 269 -0.49 -15.22 -8.00
N GLU A 270 -0.67 -16.14 -7.05
CA GLU A 270 -1.00 -17.54 -7.34
C GLU A 270 -2.33 -17.68 -8.10
N ARG A 271 -2.24 -18.14 -9.35
CA ARG A 271 -3.28 -18.89 -10.08
C ARG A 271 -2.72 -19.21 -11.47
N GLU A 272 -1.97 -20.31 -11.64
CA GLU A 272 -1.73 -20.73 -13.02
C GLU A 272 -1.37 -22.19 -13.37
N THR A 273 -1.85 -22.54 -14.56
CA THR A 273 -1.71 -23.80 -15.31
C THR A 273 -0.35 -23.89 -16.02
N LEU A 274 0.04 -25.11 -16.44
CA LEU A 274 1.36 -25.42 -17.00
C LEU A 274 1.80 -24.55 -18.20
N ALA A 275 0.90 -24.20 -19.12
CA ALA A 275 1.23 -23.50 -20.36
C ALA A 275 1.69 -22.05 -20.15
N LYS A 276 1.21 -21.40 -19.09
CA LYS A 276 1.49 -19.98 -18.85
C LYS A 276 2.72 -19.75 -17.96
N ARG A 277 3.25 -20.82 -17.34
CA ARG A 277 4.52 -20.80 -16.59
C ARG A 277 5.73 -20.41 -17.45
N ALA A 278 5.75 -20.74 -18.74
CA ALA A 278 6.88 -20.43 -19.62
C ALA A 278 6.98 -18.91 -19.91
N HIS A 279 5.87 -18.26 -20.23
CA HIS A 279 5.82 -16.80 -20.39
C HIS A 279 6.15 -16.07 -19.08
N LEU A 280 5.57 -16.52 -17.97
CA LEU A 280 5.86 -16.00 -16.65
C LEU A 280 7.38 -16.01 -16.36
N ARG A 281 8.09 -17.11 -16.66
CA ARG A 281 9.55 -17.23 -16.44
C ARG A 281 10.35 -16.14 -17.15
N SER A 282 10.13 -15.94 -18.44
CA SER A 282 10.87 -14.93 -19.22
C SER A 282 10.67 -13.51 -18.64
N HIS A 283 9.45 -13.20 -18.20
CA HIS A 283 9.16 -11.89 -17.61
C HIS A 283 9.81 -11.75 -16.23
N LEU A 284 9.81 -12.82 -15.42
CA LEU A 284 10.44 -12.83 -14.10
C LEU A 284 11.94 -12.58 -14.18
N PHE A 285 12.66 -13.19 -15.11
CA PHE A 285 14.10 -12.95 -15.26
C PHE A 285 14.41 -11.50 -15.63
N LYS A 286 13.59 -10.90 -16.50
CA LYS A 286 13.72 -9.47 -16.83
C LYS A 286 13.49 -8.57 -15.61
N ILE A 287 12.50 -8.89 -14.78
CA ILE A 287 12.21 -8.13 -13.55
C ILE A 287 13.31 -8.32 -12.50
N LEU A 288 13.80 -9.55 -12.31
CA LEU A 288 14.90 -9.82 -11.38
C LEU A 288 16.20 -9.15 -11.82
N GLY A 289 16.50 -9.18 -13.12
CA GLY A 289 17.66 -8.49 -13.69
C GLY A 289 17.58 -6.98 -13.54
N SER A 290 16.37 -6.41 -13.56
CA SER A 290 16.19 -4.96 -13.40
C SER A 290 16.26 -4.49 -11.93
N VAL A 291 16.19 -5.40 -10.95
CA VAL A 291 16.37 -5.12 -9.51
C VAL A 291 17.65 -5.72 -8.93
N SER A 292 18.62 -6.12 -9.74
CA SER A 292 19.85 -6.80 -9.28
C SER A 292 20.72 -5.96 -8.33
N ASN A 293 20.65 -4.64 -8.43
CA ASN A 293 21.48 -3.71 -7.65
C ASN A 293 20.96 -3.42 -6.23
N VAL A 294 19.83 -4.00 -5.81
CA VAL A 294 19.22 -3.71 -4.49
C VAL A 294 20.00 -4.31 -3.31
N THR A 295 19.85 -3.70 -2.14
CA THR A 295 20.45 -4.21 -0.88
C THR A 295 19.51 -5.13 -0.10
N SER A 296 18.20 -4.97 -0.29
CA SER A 296 17.16 -5.80 0.33
C SER A 296 16.15 -6.26 -0.72
N LEU A 297 15.95 -7.57 -0.81
CA LEU A 297 15.02 -8.20 -1.73
C LEU A 297 14.04 -9.10 -0.95
N GLU A 298 12.75 -8.94 -1.22
CA GLU A 298 11.69 -9.78 -0.68
C GLU A 298 10.94 -10.45 -1.85
N LEU A 299 10.83 -11.77 -1.81
CA LEU A 299 10.17 -12.56 -2.84
C LEU A 299 9.06 -13.38 -2.21
N ASN A 300 7.83 -13.25 -2.72
CA ASN A 300 6.69 -14.03 -2.28
C ASN A 300 6.12 -14.90 -3.42
N GLY A 301 5.84 -16.17 -3.14
CA GLY A 301 5.15 -17.08 -4.06
C GLY A 301 6.01 -17.64 -5.20
N PHE A 302 7.35 -17.56 -5.10
CA PHE A 302 8.28 -18.06 -6.12
C PHE A 302 8.50 -19.57 -6.00
N ASN A 303 7.48 -20.34 -6.38
CA ASN A 303 7.59 -21.79 -6.58
C ASN A 303 7.76 -22.16 -8.07
N VAL A 304 8.74 -21.52 -8.73
CA VAL A 304 9.00 -21.68 -10.17
C VAL A 304 10.29 -22.48 -10.37
N THR A 305 10.22 -23.56 -11.15
CA THR A 305 11.38 -24.36 -11.58
C THR A 305 11.87 -23.95 -12.98
N VAL A 306 13.18 -24.03 -13.20
CA VAL A 306 13.95 -23.72 -14.41
C VAL A 306 14.49 -25.04 -14.95
N LYS A 307 14.17 -25.44 -16.18
CA LYS A 307 14.69 -26.70 -16.71
C LYS A 307 16.18 -26.55 -17.09
N ALA A 308 16.97 -27.60 -16.90
CA ALA A 308 18.34 -27.66 -17.42
C ALA A 308 18.34 -27.39 -18.94
N GLY A 309 19.14 -26.42 -19.40
CA GLY A 309 19.22 -25.98 -20.79
C GLY A 309 18.43 -24.71 -21.15
N GLU A 310 17.57 -24.18 -20.26
CA GLU A 310 16.98 -22.83 -20.39
C GLU A 310 17.90 -21.73 -19.79
N GLU A 311 19.11 -22.08 -19.36
CA GLU A 311 20.15 -21.22 -18.76
C GLU A 311 20.73 -20.14 -19.70
N SER A 312 20.23 -20.06 -20.94
CA SER A 312 20.74 -19.15 -21.97
C SER A 312 20.50 -17.66 -21.69
N THR A 313 19.74 -17.31 -20.65
CA THR A 313 19.75 -15.97 -20.07
C THR A 313 20.55 -16.02 -18.77
N GLU A 314 21.73 -15.39 -18.74
CA GLU A 314 22.55 -15.24 -17.54
C GLU A 314 21.66 -14.80 -16.37
N PHE A 315 21.61 -15.62 -15.32
CA PHE A 315 20.88 -15.28 -14.11
C PHE A 315 21.55 -14.07 -13.48
N PRO A 316 20.81 -13.02 -13.05
CA PRO A 316 21.42 -11.82 -12.52
C PRO A 316 22.27 -12.12 -11.28
N GLU A 317 23.41 -11.44 -11.18
CA GLU A 317 24.23 -11.44 -9.96
C GLU A 317 23.75 -10.31 -9.03
N PHE A 318 23.53 -10.65 -7.76
CA PHE A 318 23.04 -9.75 -6.73
C PHE A 318 24.19 -9.34 -5.80
N SER A 319 25.19 -8.66 -6.36
CA SER A 319 26.43 -8.32 -5.64
C SER A 319 26.22 -7.38 -4.45
N ASN A 320 25.21 -6.52 -4.48
CA ASN A 320 24.90 -5.58 -3.39
C ASN A 320 23.91 -6.15 -2.35
N LEU A 321 23.36 -7.33 -2.58
CA LEU A 321 22.27 -7.87 -1.76
C LEU A 321 22.79 -8.39 -0.42
N THR A 322 22.32 -7.77 0.66
CA THR A 322 22.68 -8.14 2.04
C THR A 322 21.52 -8.78 2.80
N THR A 323 20.28 -8.46 2.44
CA THR A 323 19.07 -9.00 3.09
C THR A 323 18.14 -9.64 2.06
N LEU A 324 17.85 -10.93 2.22
CA LEU A 324 16.91 -11.68 1.39
C LEU A 324 15.77 -12.23 2.25
N GLU A 325 14.54 -12.00 1.83
CA GLU A 325 13.33 -12.57 2.42
C GLU A 325 12.59 -13.40 1.39
N LEU A 326 12.31 -14.67 1.70
CA LEU A 326 11.60 -15.60 0.83
C LEU A 326 10.36 -16.10 1.56
N ASP A 327 9.18 -15.78 1.05
CA ASP A 327 7.88 -16.21 1.59
C ASP A 327 7.14 -17.09 0.58
N GLN A 328 6.72 -18.28 0.98
CA GLN A 328 6.07 -19.26 0.07
C GLN A 328 6.90 -19.59 -1.18
N CYS A 329 8.23 -19.56 -1.06
CA CYS A 329 9.17 -19.89 -2.13
C CYS A 329 9.72 -21.31 -1.95
N GLY A 330 9.61 -22.16 -2.98
CA GLY A 330 10.17 -23.51 -2.93
C GLY A 330 11.69 -23.48 -3.01
N LEU A 331 12.39 -24.18 -2.11
CA LEU A 331 13.86 -24.30 -2.12
C LEU A 331 14.33 -25.72 -2.51
N GLY A 332 13.39 -26.60 -2.87
CA GLY A 332 13.55 -28.06 -2.84
C GLY A 332 14.24 -28.71 -4.05
N HIS A 333 14.66 -27.96 -5.07
CA HIS A 333 15.32 -28.50 -6.28
C HIS A 333 16.30 -27.48 -6.88
N ASP A 334 17.42 -27.93 -7.45
CA ASP A 334 18.43 -27.08 -8.14
C ASP A 334 17.84 -26.16 -9.23
N HIS A 335 16.64 -26.51 -9.69
CA HIS A 335 15.91 -25.79 -10.70
C HIS A 335 15.09 -24.62 -10.14
N HIS A 336 14.96 -24.40 -8.82
CA HIS A 336 14.15 -23.29 -8.32
C HIS A 336 14.84 -21.93 -8.46
N VAL A 337 14.08 -20.93 -8.90
CA VAL A 337 14.56 -19.53 -9.03
C VAL A 337 15.17 -19.00 -7.74
N SER A 338 14.56 -19.31 -6.60
CA SER A 338 15.05 -18.96 -5.25
C SER A 338 16.44 -19.56 -4.95
N GLY A 339 16.73 -20.78 -5.39
CA GLY A 339 18.03 -21.44 -5.23
C GLY A 339 19.12 -20.76 -6.05
N HIS A 340 18.81 -20.36 -7.28
CA HIS A 340 19.73 -19.57 -8.11
C HIS A 340 20.03 -18.19 -7.50
N ILE A 341 19.01 -17.51 -6.95
CA ILE A 341 19.21 -16.22 -6.28
C ILE A 341 20.15 -16.37 -5.08
N LEU A 342 20.00 -17.43 -4.26
CA LEU A 342 20.90 -17.70 -3.15
C LEU A 342 22.35 -17.95 -3.59
N ARG A 343 22.57 -18.63 -4.72
CA ARG A 343 23.91 -18.87 -5.28
C ARG A 343 24.54 -17.60 -5.85
N ASN A 344 23.72 -16.72 -6.41
CA ASN A 344 24.15 -15.47 -7.03
C ASN A 344 24.16 -14.26 -6.07
N SER A 345 24.17 -14.50 -4.74
CA SER A 345 24.16 -13.47 -3.71
C SER A 345 25.39 -13.59 -2.78
N PRO A 346 26.60 -13.27 -3.25
CA PRO A 346 27.85 -13.53 -2.52
C PRO A 346 27.99 -12.75 -1.20
N ASN A 347 27.32 -11.60 -1.09
CA ASN A 347 27.41 -10.69 0.07
C ASN A 347 26.22 -10.77 1.02
N LEU A 348 25.45 -11.86 0.96
CA LEU A 348 24.25 -12.02 1.77
C LEU A 348 24.58 -12.15 3.27
N GLU A 349 24.04 -11.25 4.08
CA GLU A 349 24.25 -11.19 5.53
C GLU A 349 23.05 -11.75 6.33
N LYS A 350 21.83 -11.50 5.84
CA LYS A 350 20.59 -11.88 6.49
C LYS A 350 19.67 -12.62 5.53
N LEU A 351 19.22 -13.82 5.93
CA LEU A 351 18.22 -14.60 5.21
C LEU A 351 17.00 -14.83 6.10
N THR A 352 15.81 -14.55 5.57
CA THR A 352 14.52 -14.85 6.21
C THR A 352 13.73 -15.79 5.30
N LEU A 353 13.32 -16.95 5.81
CA LEU A 353 12.56 -17.94 5.08
C LEU A 353 11.23 -18.20 5.79
N THR A 354 10.12 -17.97 5.10
CA THR A 354 8.79 -18.37 5.56
C THR A 354 8.34 -19.61 4.81
N LEU A 355 8.38 -20.74 5.51
CA LEU A 355 8.14 -22.05 4.93
C LEU A 355 6.65 -22.39 4.99
N SER A 356 6.12 -22.90 3.89
CA SER A 356 4.78 -23.46 3.80
C SER A 356 4.85 -24.97 3.53
N LYS A 357 3.75 -25.71 3.61
CA LYS A 357 3.72 -27.17 3.39
C LYS A 357 4.28 -27.61 2.03
N SER A 358 4.36 -26.70 1.05
CA SER A 358 4.92 -26.92 -0.29
C SER A 358 6.38 -26.46 -0.45
N CYS A 359 6.95 -25.78 0.56
CA CYS A 359 8.32 -25.28 0.56
C CYS A 359 9.16 -26.12 1.52
N SER A 360 9.86 -27.11 0.98
CA SER A 360 10.85 -27.86 1.75
C SER A 360 12.24 -27.24 1.52
N MET A 361 13.08 -27.26 2.56
CA MET A 361 14.50 -26.88 2.45
C MET A 361 15.32 -27.97 1.73
N VAL A 362 14.70 -29.07 1.28
CA VAL A 362 15.37 -30.30 0.86
C VAL A 362 16.39 -30.00 -0.23
N PRO A 363 17.69 -30.21 0.02
CA PRO A 363 18.67 -30.05 -1.01
C PRO A 363 18.75 -31.38 -1.79
N VAL A 364 18.78 -31.31 -3.11
CA VAL A 364 18.73 -32.48 -4.00
C VAL A 364 20.03 -32.58 -4.79
N GLY A 365 20.62 -33.78 -4.78
CA GLY A 365 21.90 -34.14 -5.42
C GLY A 365 22.92 -34.61 -4.39
N GLU A 366 23.62 -35.74 -4.58
CA GLU A 366 24.73 -36.13 -3.70
C GLU A 366 26.06 -35.57 -4.24
N PRO A 367 26.84 -34.81 -3.44
CA PRO A 367 26.45 -34.15 -2.20
C PRO A 367 25.71 -32.82 -2.51
N PRO A 368 24.68 -32.47 -1.72
CA PRO A 368 23.96 -31.23 -1.97
C PRO A 368 24.77 -30.11 -1.33
N SER A 369 25.50 -29.37 -2.16
CA SER A 369 26.23 -28.20 -1.70
C SER A 369 25.29 -27.00 -1.72
N TYR A 370 24.90 -26.50 -0.55
CA TYR A 370 24.54 -25.09 -0.47
C TYR A 370 25.77 -24.25 -0.88
N PRO A 371 25.58 -23.06 -1.46
CA PRO A 371 26.69 -22.13 -1.63
C PRO A 371 27.30 -21.82 -0.26
N GLU A 372 28.62 -21.56 -0.22
CA GLU A 372 29.26 -21.08 1.00
C GLU A 372 28.77 -19.66 1.32
N PHE A 373 28.06 -19.52 2.44
CA PHE A 373 27.55 -18.23 2.90
C PHE A 373 28.58 -17.54 3.79
N LYS A 374 29.63 -17.01 3.15
CA LYS A 374 30.80 -16.43 3.83
C LYS A 374 30.48 -15.23 4.71
N ASN A 375 29.44 -14.48 4.37
CA ASN A 375 29.05 -13.22 5.05
C ASN A 375 27.77 -13.34 5.89
N MET A 376 27.16 -14.52 5.98
CA MET A 376 25.85 -14.68 6.61
C MET A 376 25.93 -14.66 8.14
N ARG A 377 25.30 -13.65 8.74
CA ARG A 377 25.27 -13.41 10.19
C ARG A 377 23.92 -13.77 10.83
N ALA A 378 22.83 -13.67 10.09
CA ALA A 378 21.48 -13.89 10.62
C ALA A 378 20.61 -14.78 9.72
N LEU A 379 20.04 -15.83 10.31
CA LEU A 379 19.06 -16.70 9.66
C LEU A 379 17.76 -16.68 10.46
N THR A 380 16.63 -16.38 9.80
CA THR A 380 15.30 -16.45 10.40
C THR A 380 14.45 -17.45 9.65
N LEU A 381 13.88 -18.43 10.34
CA LEU A 381 12.96 -19.41 9.77
C LEU A 381 11.59 -19.26 10.43
N HIS A 382 10.56 -19.03 9.63
CA HIS A 382 9.16 -19.03 10.06
C HIS A 382 8.49 -20.33 9.59
N ASN A 383 7.63 -20.91 10.46
CA ASN A 383 6.84 -22.11 10.17
C ASN A 383 7.66 -23.36 9.77
N TYR A 384 8.93 -23.43 10.17
CA TYR A 384 9.79 -24.58 9.89
C TYR A 384 9.32 -25.82 10.66
N ASP A 385 9.15 -26.94 9.97
CA ASP A 385 8.91 -28.23 10.61
C ASP A 385 10.25 -28.96 10.80
N ALA A 386 10.80 -28.89 12.01
CA ALA A 386 12.07 -29.53 12.33
C ALA A 386 11.97 -31.07 12.32
N ASN A 387 10.75 -31.63 12.29
CA ASN A 387 10.55 -33.08 12.29
C ASN A 387 10.82 -33.72 10.95
N GLU A 388 10.58 -32.98 9.87
CA GLU A 388 10.80 -33.49 8.52
C GLU A 388 12.28 -33.37 8.11
N ASP A 389 13.01 -32.36 8.60
CA ASP A 389 14.25 -31.95 7.92
C ASP A 389 15.40 -31.38 8.78
N PHE A 390 15.55 -31.76 10.06
CA PHE A 390 16.62 -31.22 10.94
C PHE A 390 18.05 -31.36 10.36
N LYS A 391 18.34 -32.43 9.60
CA LYS A 391 19.63 -32.63 8.94
C LYS A 391 19.93 -31.56 7.88
N THR A 392 18.89 -31.06 7.24
CA THR A 392 18.98 -30.04 6.21
C THR A 392 19.35 -28.68 6.80
N LEU A 393 18.75 -28.32 7.94
CA LEU A 393 19.19 -27.16 8.72
C LEU A 393 20.65 -27.31 9.16
N GLY A 394 21.05 -28.50 9.63
CA GLY A 394 22.43 -28.78 10.00
C GLY A 394 23.44 -28.53 8.86
N ARG A 395 23.12 -28.97 7.63
CA ARG A 395 23.95 -28.72 6.45
C ARG A 395 24.01 -27.24 6.08
N PHE A 396 22.89 -26.54 6.14
CA PHE A 396 22.84 -25.09 5.88
C PHE A 396 23.70 -24.30 6.88
N LEU A 397 23.65 -24.67 8.16
CA LEU A 397 24.48 -24.07 9.21
C LEU A 397 25.97 -24.35 9.00
N GLN A 398 26.33 -25.55 8.52
CA GLN A 398 27.73 -25.86 8.17
C GLN A 398 28.26 -24.98 7.03
N SER A 399 27.39 -24.59 6.09
CA SER A 399 27.72 -23.65 5.01
C SER A 399 27.77 -22.18 5.46
N SER A 400 27.50 -21.88 6.74
CA SER A 400 27.39 -20.51 7.30
C SER A 400 28.30 -20.34 8.53
N PRO A 401 29.63 -20.29 8.36
CA PRO A 401 30.59 -20.43 9.47
C PRO A 401 30.59 -19.25 10.47
N ILE A 402 30.13 -18.07 10.06
CA ILE A 402 30.13 -16.85 10.88
C ILE A 402 28.73 -16.46 11.39
N LEU A 403 27.78 -17.40 11.38
CA LEU A 403 26.40 -17.12 11.77
C LEU A 403 26.33 -16.75 13.25
N GLU A 404 25.84 -15.54 13.54
CA GLU A 404 25.71 -15.00 14.90
C GLU A 404 24.33 -15.27 15.51
N LYS A 405 23.29 -15.28 14.67
CA LYS A 405 21.89 -15.33 15.10
C LYS A 405 21.06 -16.31 14.26
N LEU A 406 20.40 -17.25 14.92
CA LEU A 406 19.38 -18.11 14.35
C LEU A 406 18.05 -17.90 15.08
N THR A 407 17.05 -17.39 14.38
CA THR A 407 15.70 -17.20 14.92
C THR A 407 14.73 -18.20 14.30
N LEU A 408 14.02 -18.96 15.13
CA LEU A 408 13.01 -19.94 14.73
C LEU A 408 11.66 -19.46 15.27
N GLN A 409 10.71 -19.15 14.38
CA GLN A 409 9.37 -18.66 14.74
C GLN A 409 8.28 -19.61 14.28
N CYS A 410 7.31 -19.91 15.15
CA CYS A 410 6.17 -20.79 14.82
C CYS A 410 6.59 -22.17 14.28
N CYS A 411 7.77 -22.64 14.69
CA CYS A 411 8.34 -23.89 14.21
C CYS A 411 7.82 -25.08 15.01
N LYS A 412 7.58 -26.21 14.35
CA LYS A 412 7.19 -27.46 15.01
C LYS A 412 8.43 -28.26 15.37
N PHE A 413 8.51 -28.70 16.61
CA PHE A 413 9.55 -29.61 17.10
C PHE A 413 8.89 -30.84 17.74
N SER A 414 9.37 -32.02 17.40
CA SER A 414 8.92 -33.28 17.98
C SER A 414 9.28 -33.32 19.45
N LYS A 415 8.34 -33.81 20.26
CA LYS A 415 8.58 -34.25 21.63
C LYS A 415 9.35 -35.58 21.59
N ASP A 416 10.61 -35.59 21.15
CA ASP A 416 11.43 -36.81 21.28
C ASP A 416 12.16 -36.80 22.63
N THR A 417 11.61 -37.57 23.57
CA THR A 417 12.05 -37.83 24.94
C THR A 417 13.33 -38.66 24.99
N ARG A 418 14.39 -38.23 24.30
CA ARG A 418 15.73 -38.78 24.50
C ARG A 418 16.60 -37.73 25.17
N LYS A 419 16.75 -37.90 26.49
CA LYS A 419 17.77 -37.28 27.34
C LYS A 419 19.15 -37.40 26.66
N LYS A 420 19.50 -36.48 25.75
CA LYS A 420 20.89 -36.19 25.41
C LYS A 420 21.35 -35.13 26.39
N LYS A 421 22.19 -35.54 27.35
CA LYS A 421 22.88 -34.68 28.31
C LYS A 421 23.51 -33.51 27.54
N GLY A 422 23.07 -32.28 27.82
CA GLY A 422 23.78 -31.09 27.35
C GLY A 422 22.96 -29.81 27.16
N ILE A 423 21.67 -29.88 26.86
CA ILE A 423 20.89 -28.66 26.53
C ILE A 423 19.67 -28.56 27.45
N SER A 424 19.87 -27.91 28.59
CA SER A 424 18.79 -27.59 29.53
C SER A 424 18.06 -26.32 29.09
N LYS A 425 16.87 -26.49 28.49
CA LYS A 425 15.61 -25.72 28.67
C LYS A 425 14.73 -25.84 27.42
N MET A 426 13.94 -26.91 27.34
CA MET A 426 12.72 -26.95 26.50
C MET A 426 11.53 -26.71 27.42
N LYS A 427 10.77 -25.63 27.22
CA LYS A 427 9.46 -25.41 27.84
C LYS A 427 8.44 -25.03 26.75
N ASN A 428 7.33 -25.78 26.76
CA ASN A 428 6.02 -25.67 26.08
C ASN A 428 5.96 -25.30 24.58
N ILE A 429 5.44 -26.23 23.76
CA ILE A 429 5.48 -26.21 22.28
C ILE A 429 4.10 -25.94 21.61
N ASP A 430 3.05 -25.59 22.35
CA ASP A 430 1.71 -25.36 21.79
C ASP A 430 1.21 -23.90 21.95
N ASP A 431 2.10 -22.91 21.88
CA ASP A 431 1.77 -21.48 21.92
C ASP A 431 2.08 -20.82 20.55
N PRO A 432 1.13 -20.13 19.90
CA PRO A 432 1.35 -19.41 18.64
C PRO A 432 2.38 -18.27 18.71
N THR A 433 2.95 -18.01 19.89
CA THR A 433 4.04 -17.03 20.12
C THR A 433 5.43 -17.65 20.28
N ASN A 434 5.62 -18.92 19.94
CA ASN A 434 6.91 -19.61 20.07
C ASN A 434 8.02 -18.99 19.20
N LEU A 435 8.80 -18.12 19.83
CA LEU A 435 10.03 -17.52 19.33
C LEU A 435 11.22 -18.17 20.03
N MET A 436 12.03 -18.94 19.29
CA MET A 436 13.34 -19.39 19.75
C MET A 436 14.41 -18.54 19.07
N ASP A 437 15.17 -17.77 19.86
CA ASP A 437 16.32 -17.02 19.38
C ASP A 437 17.60 -17.66 19.92
N VAL A 438 18.37 -18.29 19.03
CA VAL A 438 19.65 -18.91 19.34
C VAL A 438 20.75 -17.96 18.87
N ARG A 439 21.52 -17.43 19.83
CA ARG A 439 22.73 -16.66 19.53
C ARG A 439 23.93 -17.57 19.63
N PHE A 440 24.72 -17.66 18.58
CA PHE A 440 26.00 -18.34 18.60
C PHE A 440 27.04 -17.34 19.11
N LYS A 441 27.88 -17.77 20.05
CA LYS A 441 29.14 -17.06 20.31
C LYS A 441 30.09 -17.49 19.20
N VAL A 442 30.31 -16.61 18.23
CA VAL A 442 31.36 -16.77 17.20
C VAL A 442 32.72 -16.60 17.85
#